data_AF-A0A4P9X5P0-F1
#
_entry.id   AF-A0A4P9X5P0-F1
#
_cell.length_a   1.000
_cell.length_b   1.000
_cell.length_c   1.000
_cell.angle_alpha   90.00
_cell.angle_beta   90.00
_cell.angle_gamma   90.00
#
_symmetry.space_group_name_H-M   'P 1'
#
loop_
_entity.id
_entity.type
_entity.pdbx_description
1 polymer ?
#
loop_
_entity_poly.entity_id
_entity_poly.type
_entity_poly.pdbx_seq_one_letter_code
_entity_poly.pdbx_strand_id
1 'polypeptide(L)'
;CQSELLMKAISVFENGTPKLTWDSCADINDGNGYSCGAIQFTTQANGKGSANDVVELYKTKPDYKHEFDGISSTAPNFCEKWKAAASQKGFRESQFEHAKKAYQEPAMAKAKSCGITAPLAIGQVWDTTIQLGPEAADELIKKADAKLAAEGKSNTDQVAWLEAYMDARDEKVKGM
;
A
#
# COMPACT_ATOMS: atom_id res chain seq x y z
N CYS A 1 10.47 -6.73 10.00
CA CYS A 1 11.64 -5.97 9.51
C CYS A 1 11.42 -5.50 8.06
N GLN A 2 11.38 -6.40 7.07
CA GLN A 2 11.27 -6.02 5.64
C GLN A 2 10.02 -5.18 5.30
N SER A 3 8.84 -5.53 5.83
CA SER A 3 7.60 -4.77 5.59
C SER A 3 7.69 -3.31 6.04
N GLU A 4 8.30 -3.04 7.20
CA GLU A 4 8.41 -1.70 7.73
C GLU A 4 9.43 -0.87 6.93
N LEU A 5 10.54 -1.49 6.52
CA LEU A 5 11.53 -0.86 5.62
C LEU A 5 10.90 -0.50 4.27
N LEU A 6 10.09 -1.39 3.70
CA LEU A 6 9.40 -1.16 2.45
C LEU A 6 8.35 -0.05 2.57
N MET A 7 7.56 0.01 3.66
CA MET A 7 6.67 1.15 3.87
C MET A 7 7.42 2.48 3.99
N LYS A 8 8.59 2.49 4.64
CA LYS A 8 9.45 3.68 4.71
C LYS A 8 9.99 4.06 3.33
N ALA A 9 10.35 3.09 2.49
CA ALA A 9 10.76 3.33 1.11
C ALA A 9 9.61 3.92 0.27
N ILE A 10 8.41 3.34 0.35
CA ILE A 10 7.20 3.86 -0.30
C ILE A 10 6.93 5.29 0.16
N SER A 11 7.04 5.57 1.46
CA SER A 11 6.89 6.93 2.00
C SER A 11 7.92 7.91 1.46
N VAL A 12 9.15 7.48 1.17
CA VAL A 12 10.15 8.33 0.50
C VAL A 12 9.70 8.66 -0.92
N PHE A 13 9.14 7.70 -1.65
CA PHE A 13 8.65 7.91 -3.01
C PHE A 13 7.42 8.83 -3.06
N GLU A 14 6.46 8.63 -2.16
CA GLU A 14 5.20 9.37 -2.12
C GLU A 14 5.35 10.77 -1.48
N ASN A 15 6.16 10.89 -0.43
CA ASN A 15 6.19 12.08 0.42
C ASN A 15 7.58 12.72 0.57
N GLY A 16 8.62 12.18 -0.07
CA GLY A 16 9.99 12.67 0.07
C GLY A 16 10.61 12.44 1.45
N THR A 17 10.01 11.58 2.29
CA THR A 17 10.46 11.34 3.67
C THR A 17 10.23 9.89 4.11
N PRO A 18 11.16 9.27 4.86
CA PRO A 18 10.94 7.94 5.44
C PRO A 18 10.04 7.98 6.68
N LYS A 19 9.59 9.17 7.11
CA LYS A 19 8.63 9.32 8.21
C LYS A 19 7.23 8.98 7.71
N LEU A 20 6.62 8.00 8.34
CA LEU A 20 5.24 7.61 8.04
C LEU A 20 4.27 8.66 8.60
N THR A 21 3.36 9.13 7.76
CA THR A 21 2.39 10.21 8.02
C THR A 21 1.12 9.68 8.69
N TRP A 22 1.27 9.02 9.84
CA TRP A 22 0.17 8.36 10.55
C TRP A 22 -1.03 9.27 10.85
N ASP A 23 -0.78 10.56 11.07
CA ASP A 23 -1.74 11.59 11.43
C ASP A 23 -2.32 12.33 10.22
N SER A 24 -1.80 12.11 9.01
CA SER A 24 -2.35 12.76 7.82
C SER A 24 -3.82 12.40 7.64
N CYS A 25 -4.65 13.41 7.38
CA CYS A 25 -6.05 13.27 7.03
C CYS A 25 -6.50 14.58 6.39
N ALA A 26 -6.89 14.53 5.13
CA ALA A 26 -7.37 15.68 4.38
C ALA A 26 -8.31 15.24 3.26
N ASP A 27 -9.26 16.09 2.89
CA ASP A 27 -10.01 15.96 1.65
C ASP A 27 -9.21 16.68 0.56
N ILE A 28 -8.71 15.93 -0.42
CA ILE A 28 -7.94 16.47 -1.54
C ILE A 28 -8.83 16.76 -2.77
N ASN A 29 -10.16 16.67 -2.61
CA ASN A 29 -11.18 16.93 -3.62
C ASN A 29 -11.05 16.05 -4.88
N ASP A 30 -10.57 14.82 -4.73
CA ASP A 30 -10.43 13.84 -5.82
C ASP A 30 -11.67 12.93 -5.96
N GLY A 31 -12.69 13.15 -5.12
CA GLY A 31 -13.93 12.36 -5.10
C GLY A 31 -13.86 11.07 -4.28
N ASN A 32 -12.75 10.80 -3.58
CA ASN A 32 -12.58 9.59 -2.76
C ASN A 32 -12.78 9.84 -1.25
N GLY A 33 -13.27 11.02 -0.87
CA GLY A 33 -13.41 11.45 0.52
C GLY A 33 -12.08 11.87 1.15
N TYR A 34 -11.87 11.53 2.43
CA TYR A 34 -10.62 11.86 3.11
C TYR A 34 -9.53 10.85 2.74
N SER A 35 -8.34 11.35 2.40
CA SER A 35 -7.09 10.58 2.29
C SER A 35 -6.36 10.61 3.64
N CYS A 36 -6.06 9.44 4.19
CA CYS A 36 -5.65 9.28 5.58
C CYS A 36 -4.40 8.40 5.77
N GLY A 37 -3.53 8.79 6.70
CA GLY A 37 -2.54 7.91 7.30
C GLY A 37 -1.32 7.56 6.43
N ALA A 38 -0.63 6.50 6.85
CA ALA A 38 0.70 6.15 6.34
C ALA A 38 0.77 5.80 4.85
N ILE A 39 -0.35 5.37 4.25
CA ILE A 39 -0.45 5.04 2.82
C ILE A 39 -1.66 5.69 2.14
N GLN A 40 -2.17 6.81 2.68
CA GLN A 40 -3.29 7.57 2.10
C GLN A 40 -4.58 6.76 1.88
N PHE A 41 -5.01 5.98 2.89
CA PHE A 41 -6.28 5.26 2.88
C PHE A 41 -7.44 6.22 2.61
N THR A 42 -8.36 5.88 1.70
CA THR A 42 -9.51 6.74 1.40
C THR A 42 -10.76 6.32 2.17
N THR A 43 -11.64 7.27 2.52
CA THR A 43 -12.89 6.96 3.22
C THR A 43 -14.01 6.46 2.31
N GLN A 44 -13.93 6.75 1.00
CA GLN A 44 -14.89 6.27 0.00
C GLN A 44 -14.33 5.14 -0.89
N ALA A 45 -13.28 4.44 -0.46
CA ALA A 45 -12.82 3.25 -1.17
C ALA A 45 -13.98 2.23 -1.29
N ASN A 46 -14.37 1.89 -2.52
CA ASN A 46 -15.35 0.84 -2.83
C ASN A 46 -14.74 -0.58 -2.69
N GLY A 47 -14.00 -0.85 -1.62
CA GLY A 47 -13.26 -2.09 -1.47
C GLY A 47 -12.45 -2.20 -0.17
N LYS A 48 -11.52 -3.17 -0.15
CA LYS A 48 -10.57 -3.37 0.96
C LYS A 48 -9.51 -2.27 0.91
N GLY A 49 -9.08 -1.78 2.08
CA GLY A 49 -8.04 -0.74 2.12
C GLY A 49 -8.55 0.62 2.59
N SER A 50 -9.77 0.69 3.14
CA SER A 50 -10.38 1.96 3.50
C SER A 50 -9.88 2.48 4.84
N ALA A 51 -9.99 3.80 5.05
CA ALA A 51 -9.76 4.40 6.36
C ALA A 51 -10.74 3.86 7.43
N ASN A 52 -11.93 3.38 7.02
CA ASN A 52 -12.90 2.72 7.92
C ASN A 52 -12.37 1.40 8.46
N ASP A 53 -11.73 0.59 7.61
CA ASP A 53 -11.18 -0.71 8.02
C ASP A 53 -10.08 -0.54 9.09
N VAL A 54 -9.29 0.55 8.99
CA VAL A 54 -8.32 0.92 10.03
C VAL A 54 -9.01 1.20 11.36
N VAL A 55 -10.10 1.99 11.33
CA VAL A 55 -10.88 2.33 12.51
C VAL A 55 -11.51 1.08 13.13
N GLU A 56 -12.11 0.21 12.33
CA GLU A 56 -12.69 -1.04 12.83
C GLU A 56 -11.62 -1.96 13.42
N LEU A 57 -10.45 -2.07 12.77
CA LEU A 57 -9.32 -2.82 13.32
C LEU A 57 -8.80 -2.21 14.62
N TYR A 58 -8.80 -0.88 14.75
CA TYR A 58 -8.45 -0.18 15.98
C TYR A 58 -9.43 -0.47 17.12
N LYS A 59 -10.74 -0.48 16.83
CA LYS A 59 -11.78 -0.82 17.82
C LYS A 59 -11.70 -2.26 18.34
N THR A 60 -11.07 -3.18 17.60
CA THR A 60 -10.83 -4.56 18.11
C THR A 60 -9.83 -4.61 19.26
N LYS A 61 -9.01 -3.58 19.44
CA LYS A 61 -8.01 -3.51 20.51
C LYS A 61 -8.70 -3.02 21.80
N PRO A 62 -8.66 -3.79 22.91
CA PRO A 62 -9.46 -3.50 24.10
C PRO A 62 -9.35 -2.08 24.65
N ASP A 63 -8.12 -1.53 24.68
CA ASP A 63 -7.83 -0.20 25.23
C ASP A 63 -8.40 0.95 24.39
N TYR A 64 -8.82 0.68 23.15
CA TYR A 64 -9.18 1.72 22.17
C TYR A 64 -10.58 1.55 21.58
N LYS A 65 -11.35 0.57 22.06
CA LYS A 65 -12.65 0.16 21.52
C LYS A 65 -13.63 1.32 21.30
N HIS A 66 -13.60 2.31 22.18
CA HIS A 66 -14.55 3.42 22.21
C HIS A 66 -14.02 4.71 21.58
N GLU A 67 -12.79 4.71 21.05
CA GLU A 67 -12.16 5.93 20.57
C GLU A 67 -12.95 6.56 19.41
N PHE A 68 -13.53 5.78 18.49
CA PHE A 68 -14.26 6.32 17.34
C PHE A 68 -15.79 6.19 17.45
N ASP A 69 -16.32 6.02 18.67
CA ASP A 69 -17.77 5.88 18.86
C ASP A 69 -18.51 7.17 18.44
N GLY A 70 -19.56 7.01 17.64
CA GLY A 70 -20.40 8.12 17.17
C GLY A 70 -19.80 9.00 16.07
N ILE A 71 -18.59 8.67 15.56
CA ILE A 71 -17.94 9.44 14.49
C ILE A 71 -17.97 8.61 13.19
N SER A 72 -18.71 9.09 12.18
CA SER A 72 -18.64 8.53 10.83
C SER A 72 -17.42 9.05 10.08
N SER A 73 -16.97 8.33 9.06
CA SER A 73 -15.89 8.78 8.17
C SER A 73 -16.25 9.88 7.18
N THR A 74 -17.53 10.26 7.15
CA THR A 74 -18.03 11.43 6.43
C THR A 74 -18.20 12.64 7.34
N ALA A 75 -18.01 12.48 8.66
CA ALA A 75 -18.19 13.57 9.61
C ALA A 75 -17.08 14.62 9.45
N PRO A 76 -17.39 15.93 9.60
CA PRO A 76 -16.39 17.00 9.51
C PRO A 76 -15.24 16.87 10.53
N ASN A 77 -15.51 16.27 11.69
CA ASN A 77 -14.52 16.06 12.75
C ASN A 77 -13.74 14.74 12.62
N PHE A 78 -13.95 13.96 11.55
CA PHE A 78 -13.25 12.69 11.35
C PHE A 78 -11.73 12.88 11.31
N CYS A 79 -11.24 13.86 10.55
CA CYS A 79 -9.80 14.11 10.46
C CYS A 79 -9.17 14.63 11.76
N GLU A 80 -9.91 15.39 12.56
CA GLU A 80 -9.45 15.78 13.89
C GLU A 80 -9.27 14.54 14.77
N LYS A 81 -10.26 13.63 14.75
CA LYS A 81 -10.20 12.41 15.54
C LYS A 81 -9.09 11.46 15.05
N TRP A 82 -8.89 11.36 13.74
CA TRP A 82 -7.78 10.62 13.14
C TRP A 82 -6.42 11.12 13.64
N LYS A 83 -6.20 12.44 13.58
CA LYS A 83 -4.98 13.09 14.06
C LYS A 83 -4.73 12.81 15.55
N ALA A 84 -5.78 12.91 16.38
CA ALA A 84 -5.68 12.60 17.80
C ALA A 84 -5.29 11.13 18.04
N ALA A 85 -5.95 10.20 17.34
CA ALA A 85 -5.68 8.76 17.46
C ALA A 85 -4.27 8.38 17.00
N ALA A 86 -3.68 9.09 16.03
CA ALA A 86 -2.32 8.84 15.54
C ALA A 86 -1.21 8.99 16.59
N SER A 87 -1.48 9.67 17.71
CA SER A 87 -0.59 9.70 18.87
C SER A 87 -0.53 8.35 19.61
N GLN A 88 -1.55 7.52 19.48
CA GLN A 88 -1.67 6.23 20.14
C GLN A 88 -0.92 5.13 19.39
N LYS A 89 -0.17 4.30 20.13
CA LYS A 89 0.57 3.16 19.55
C LYS A 89 -0.38 2.19 18.83
N GLY A 90 -1.52 1.88 19.44
CA GLY A 90 -2.50 0.95 18.85
C GLY A 90 -3.07 1.42 17.51
N PHE A 91 -3.22 2.73 17.30
CA PHE A 91 -3.73 3.26 16.04
C PHE A 91 -2.71 3.15 14.92
N ARG A 92 -1.43 3.47 15.21
CA ARG A 92 -0.32 3.27 14.26
C ARG A 92 -0.15 1.80 13.90
N GLU A 93 -0.30 0.90 14.87
CA GLU A 93 -0.28 -0.55 14.63
C GLU A 93 -1.44 -1.01 13.76
N SER A 94 -2.65 -0.50 13.98
CA SER A 94 -3.80 -0.81 13.12
C SER A 94 -3.60 -0.31 11.69
N GLN A 95 -3.06 0.90 11.48
CA GLN A 95 -2.73 1.38 10.13
C GLN A 95 -1.72 0.45 9.45
N PHE A 96 -0.65 0.07 10.15
CA PHE A 96 0.36 -0.84 9.62
C PHE A 96 -0.22 -2.23 9.29
N GLU A 97 -0.97 -2.82 10.22
CA GLU A 97 -1.58 -4.14 10.06
C GLU A 97 -2.60 -4.15 8.92
N HIS A 98 -3.39 -3.09 8.78
CA HIS A 98 -4.33 -2.95 7.69
C HIS A 98 -3.62 -2.81 6.33
N ALA A 99 -2.63 -1.92 6.22
CA ALA A 99 -1.81 -1.76 5.02
C ALA A 99 -1.20 -3.11 4.57
N LYS A 100 -0.71 -3.89 5.54
CA LYS A 100 -0.18 -5.22 5.29
C LYS A 100 -1.23 -6.17 4.73
N LYS A 101 -2.36 -6.34 5.41
CA LYS A 101 -3.39 -7.32 5.01
C LYS A 101 -4.08 -6.94 3.70
N ALA A 102 -4.30 -5.65 3.48
CA ALA A 102 -5.03 -5.16 2.31
C ALA A 102 -4.16 -5.09 1.05
N TYR A 103 -2.88 -4.74 1.18
CA TYR A 103 -2.00 -4.48 0.04
C TYR A 103 -0.77 -5.39 0.00
N GLN A 104 0.00 -5.44 1.10
CA GLN A 104 1.28 -6.16 1.10
C GLN A 104 1.10 -7.67 0.92
N GLU A 105 0.26 -8.30 1.74
CA GLU A 105 0.09 -9.75 1.76
C GLU A 105 -0.45 -10.28 0.42
N PRO A 106 -1.44 -9.64 -0.22
CA PRO A 106 -1.85 -9.98 -1.58
C PRO A 106 -0.72 -9.81 -2.60
N ALA A 107 0.03 -8.71 -2.57
CA ALA A 107 1.14 -8.48 -3.50
C ALA A 107 2.25 -9.53 -3.32
N MET A 108 2.60 -9.87 -2.08
CA MET A 108 3.57 -10.92 -1.76
C MET A 108 3.09 -12.31 -2.19
N ALA A 109 1.81 -12.63 -1.94
CA ALA A 109 1.22 -13.90 -2.36
C ALA A 109 1.22 -14.04 -3.88
N LYS A 110 0.91 -12.95 -4.60
CA LYS A 110 0.96 -12.88 -6.06
C LYS A 110 2.38 -13.04 -6.57
N ALA A 111 3.34 -12.29 -6.04
CA ALA A 111 4.74 -12.39 -6.44
C ALA A 111 5.25 -13.83 -6.26
N LYS A 112 4.95 -14.44 -5.11
CA LYS A 112 5.30 -15.83 -4.81
C LYS A 112 4.65 -16.84 -5.76
N SER A 113 3.37 -16.68 -6.10
CA SER A 113 2.69 -17.60 -7.04
C SER A 113 3.25 -17.49 -8.46
N CYS A 114 3.84 -16.35 -8.80
CA CYS A 114 4.59 -16.13 -10.03
C CYS A 114 6.08 -16.48 -9.92
N GLY A 115 6.53 -17.18 -8.87
CA GLY A 115 7.93 -17.60 -8.72
C GLY A 115 8.92 -16.48 -8.42
N ILE A 116 8.45 -15.28 -8.07
CA ILE A 116 9.28 -14.13 -7.70
C ILE A 116 9.64 -14.26 -6.22
N THR A 117 10.94 -14.33 -5.94
CA THR A 117 11.49 -14.64 -4.60
C THR A 117 12.47 -13.58 -4.10
N ALA A 118 13.08 -12.80 -4.99
CA ALA A 118 14.00 -11.74 -4.58
C ALA A 118 13.26 -10.65 -3.78
N PRO A 119 13.72 -10.30 -2.55
CA PRO A 119 13.03 -9.31 -1.71
C PRO A 119 12.82 -7.95 -2.37
N LEU A 120 13.80 -7.49 -3.16
CA LEU A 120 13.69 -6.22 -3.88
C LEU A 120 12.63 -6.28 -4.99
N ALA A 121 12.53 -7.41 -5.70
CA ALA A 121 11.51 -7.63 -6.72
C ALA A 121 10.10 -7.65 -6.12
N ILE A 122 9.92 -8.36 -5.00
CA ILE A 122 8.67 -8.34 -4.24
C ILE A 122 8.33 -6.90 -3.78
N GLY A 123 9.34 -6.15 -3.35
CA GLY A 123 9.18 -4.74 -2.98
C GLY A 123 8.66 -3.87 -4.13
N GLN A 124 9.17 -4.05 -5.34
CA GLN A 124 8.71 -3.33 -6.53
C GLN A 124 7.30 -3.74 -6.98
N VAL A 125 6.96 -5.03 -6.84
CA VAL A 125 5.57 -5.48 -7.08
C VAL A 125 4.62 -4.80 -6.10
N TRP A 126 4.98 -4.74 -4.81
CA TRP A 126 4.17 -4.05 -3.81
C TRP A 126 4.06 -2.54 -4.08
N ASP A 127 5.16 -1.85 -4.38
CA ASP A 127 5.16 -0.43 -4.73
C ASP A 127 4.21 -0.14 -5.92
N THR A 128 4.27 -0.98 -6.97
CA THR A 128 3.33 -0.93 -8.08
C THR A 128 1.88 -1.13 -7.64
N THR A 129 1.59 -2.08 -6.75
CA THR A 129 0.20 -2.27 -6.29
C THR A 129 -0.34 -1.06 -5.52
N ILE A 130 0.52 -0.31 -4.82
CA ILE A 130 0.15 0.92 -4.12
C ILE A 130 -0.09 2.05 -5.13
N GLN A 131 0.85 2.26 -6.05
CA GLN A 131 0.81 3.42 -6.95
C GLN A 131 -0.16 3.24 -8.12
N LEU A 132 -0.21 2.03 -8.70
CA LEU A 132 -0.90 1.75 -9.96
C LEU A 132 -2.02 0.70 -9.83
N GLY A 133 -2.20 0.13 -8.64
CA GLY A 133 -3.17 -0.91 -8.37
C GLY A 133 -2.69 -2.34 -8.71
N PRO A 134 -3.40 -3.36 -8.20
CA PRO A 134 -3.02 -4.77 -8.37
C PRO A 134 -3.12 -5.26 -9.83
N GLU A 135 -4.05 -4.72 -10.63
CA GLU A 135 -4.20 -5.08 -12.03
C GLU A 135 -2.99 -4.65 -12.86
N ALA A 136 -2.44 -3.46 -12.58
CA ALA A 136 -1.22 -2.98 -13.21
C ALA A 136 -0.03 -3.85 -12.81
N ALA A 137 0.08 -4.24 -11.54
CA ALA A 137 1.14 -5.15 -11.10
C ALA A 137 1.06 -6.50 -11.83
N ASP A 138 -0.14 -7.05 -12.00
CA ASP A 138 -0.37 -8.28 -12.76
C ASP A 138 0.01 -8.15 -14.24
N GLU A 139 -0.30 -7.02 -14.88
CA GLU A 139 0.11 -6.72 -16.26
C GLU A 139 1.64 -6.68 -16.38
N LEU A 140 2.31 -5.98 -15.46
CA LEU A 140 3.76 -5.79 -15.49
C LEU A 140 4.53 -7.09 -15.21
N ILE A 141 4.02 -7.96 -14.32
CA ILE A 141 4.59 -9.30 -14.11
C ILE A 141 4.57 -10.09 -15.42
N LYS A 142 3.42 -10.11 -16.13
CA LYS A 142 3.29 -10.81 -17.41
C LYS A 142 4.22 -10.25 -18.48
N LYS A 143 4.42 -8.93 -18.52
CA LYS A 143 5.37 -8.28 -19.44
C LYS A 143 6.82 -8.69 -19.16
N ALA A 144 7.22 -8.72 -17.88
CA ALA A 144 8.55 -9.17 -17.49
C ALA A 144 8.78 -10.64 -17.87
N ASP A 145 7.83 -11.52 -17.55
CA ASP A 145 7.90 -12.95 -17.90
C ASP A 145 7.99 -13.16 -19.42
N ALA A 146 7.21 -12.41 -20.21
CA ALA A 146 7.23 -12.49 -21.66
C ALA A 146 8.57 -12.01 -22.25
N LYS A 147 9.15 -10.94 -21.72
CA LYS A 147 10.47 -10.45 -22.12
C LYS A 147 11.55 -11.50 -21.88
N LEU A 148 11.59 -12.10 -20.70
CA LEU A 148 12.56 -13.15 -20.38
C LEU A 148 12.36 -14.38 -21.26
N ALA A 149 11.12 -14.80 -21.50
CA ALA A 149 10.82 -15.94 -22.36
C ALA A 149 11.33 -15.72 -23.80
N ALA A 150 11.21 -14.50 -24.35
CA ALA A 150 11.73 -14.16 -25.67
C ALA A 150 13.27 -14.24 -25.76
N GLU A 151 13.96 -14.08 -24.63
CA GLU A 151 15.42 -14.21 -24.50
C GLU A 151 15.87 -15.65 -24.15
N GLY A 152 14.94 -16.60 -24.07
CA GLY A 152 15.24 -17.97 -23.63
C GLY A 152 15.57 -18.07 -22.13
N LYS A 153 15.18 -17.07 -21.34
CA LYS A 153 15.33 -17.02 -19.88
C LYS A 153 13.97 -17.26 -19.19
N SER A 154 13.99 -17.38 -17.87
CA SER A 154 12.79 -17.40 -17.05
C SER A 154 13.02 -16.65 -15.74
N ASN A 155 11.95 -16.46 -14.98
CA ASN A 155 11.99 -15.82 -13.66
C ASN A 155 12.93 -16.50 -12.63
N THR A 156 13.55 -17.65 -12.92
CA THR A 156 14.61 -18.20 -12.06
C THR A 156 15.84 -17.28 -12.01
N ASP A 157 16.08 -16.49 -13.06
CA ASP A 157 17.01 -15.37 -13.05
C ASP A 157 16.31 -14.13 -12.48
N GLN A 158 16.28 -14.02 -11.14
CA GLN A 158 15.57 -12.97 -10.43
C GLN A 158 16.13 -11.56 -10.69
N VAL A 159 17.42 -11.44 -11.09
CA VAL A 159 18.03 -10.15 -11.41
C VAL A 159 17.55 -9.71 -12.78
N ALA A 160 17.66 -10.56 -13.81
CA ALA A 160 17.15 -10.25 -15.15
C ALA A 160 15.63 -9.99 -15.12
N TRP A 161 14.89 -10.75 -14.29
CA TRP A 161 13.46 -10.54 -14.12
C TRP A 161 13.14 -9.17 -13.52
N LEU A 162 13.89 -8.74 -12.49
CA LEU A 162 13.70 -7.43 -11.88
C LEU A 162 14.00 -6.31 -12.87
N GLU A 163 15.07 -6.41 -13.65
CA GLU A 163 15.39 -5.44 -14.70
C GLU A 163 14.24 -5.33 -15.72
N ALA A 164 13.75 -6.47 -16.22
CA ALA A 164 12.63 -6.50 -17.14
C ALA A 164 11.33 -5.90 -16.55
N TYR A 165 11.06 -6.15 -15.27
CA TYR A 165 9.92 -5.58 -14.56
C TYR A 165 10.04 -4.05 -14.42
N MET A 166 11.23 -3.56 -14.06
CA MET A 166 11.49 -2.13 -13.91
C MET A 166 11.37 -1.39 -15.23
N ASP A 167 11.86 -1.96 -16.33
CA ASP A 167 11.70 -1.40 -17.68
C ASP A 167 10.19 -1.26 -18.03
N ALA A 168 9.43 -2.33 -17.83
CA ALA A 168 8.00 -2.33 -18.12
C ALA A 168 7.22 -1.34 -17.26
N ARG A 169 7.65 -1.15 -16.01
CA ARG A 169 7.05 -0.16 -15.09
C ARG A 169 7.38 1.27 -15.51
N ASP A 170 8.62 1.56 -15.86
CA ASP A 170 9.06 2.88 -16.33
C ASP A 170 8.29 3.31 -17.58
N GLU A 171 8.09 2.41 -18.54
CA GLU A 171 7.23 2.64 -19.71
C GLU A 171 5.79 2.96 -19.33
N LYS A 172 5.21 2.22 -18.38
CA LYS A 172 3.82 2.42 -17.93
C LYS A 172 3.66 3.80 -17.28
N VAL A 173 4.57 4.18 -16.39
CA VAL A 173 4.53 5.46 -15.66
C VAL A 173 4.74 6.64 -16.61
N LYS A 174 5.65 6.53 -17.58
CA LYS A 174 5.86 7.57 -18.61
C LYS A 174 4.67 7.76 -19.55
N GLY A 175 3.83 6.74 -19.68
CA GLY A 175 2.63 6.76 -20.51
C GLY A 175 1.37 7.28 -19.82
N MET A 176 1.46 7.64 -18.53
CA MET A 176 0.38 8.29 -17.76
C MET A 176 0.41 9.81 -17.93
#